data_AF-A0A968SW65-F1
#
_entry.id   AF-A0A968SW65-F1
#
_cell.length_a   1.000
_cell.length_b   1.000
_cell.length_c   1.000
_cell.angle_alpha   90.00
_cell.angle_beta   90.00
_cell.angle_gamma   90.00
#
_symmetry.space_group_name_H-M   'P 1'
#
loop_
_entity.id
_entity.type
_entity.pdbx_description
1 polymer ?
#
loop_
_entity_poly.entity_id
_entity_poly.type
_entity_poly.pdbx_seq_one_letter_code
_entity_poly.pdbx_strand_id
1 'polypeptide(L)'
;MAFTSGTLALPPAHETGSGYRRLFRLFRRFATGCVTLGTTTRTATGNGTIGSIDSVDPSGGTETWTITFTSATNFTVTGSVSGAQAAGTVGTNYTSNSPAGRISFLITAGGTPFAAADQFTIPVTANSTVTGNDEWIVDRFDPFSSDLELIWHGVGLAGTDLIYTGFRIGEVPASQQYWWELRGFTGYSSSDIFTSQPGTSLSYFTPFWDQAMRYWISVTGRRVIVAAQVSTTYHCLYSGLFLPYSTPAEYPYPLFVSGEFNAQKAYNDTDLNGFFDPGQGTVTPSGAFRRVDGTWLQTRHNITPFAGFWPHNQLTQGRDWLLNLEDNGDVYPLFPMNLMEHNSSSVRIDHDVLGYLDGAVAIPGFGLASEDTITVGGDTYTVLQNVQRTGRADFWALKNA
;
A
#
# COMPACT_ATOMS: atom_id res chain seq x y z
N MET A 1 9.00 12.16 -5.99
CA MET A 1 8.31 11.46 -4.91
C MET A 1 6.91 12.01 -4.84
N ALA A 2 5.92 11.13 -4.92
CA ALA A 2 4.52 11.45 -4.80
C ALA A 2 4.00 11.03 -3.43
N PHE A 3 3.10 11.83 -2.86
CA PHE A 3 2.51 11.56 -1.55
C PHE A 3 1.03 11.92 -1.53
N THR A 4 0.24 11.13 -0.80
CA THR A 4 -1.14 11.43 -0.49
C THR A 4 -1.50 10.93 0.90
N SER A 5 -2.36 11.67 1.58
CA SER A 5 -2.94 11.26 2.86
C SER A 5 -4.39 11.71 2.94
N GLY A 6 -5.18 11.05 3.78
CA GLY A 6 -6.59 11.39 3.93
C GLY A 6 -7.34 10.43 4.81
N THR A 7 -8.65 10.64 4.91
CA THR A 7 -9.57 9.69 5.54
C THR A 7 -10.37 8.99 4.45
N LEU A 8 -10.20 7.68 4.37
CA LEU A 8 -11.04 6.82 3.56
C LEU A 8 -12.37 6.61 4.28
N ALA A 9 -13.42 7.30 3.81
CA ALA A 9 -14.77 7.09 4.30
C ALA A 9 -15.31 5.70 3.91
N LEU A 10 -16.34 5.22 4.60
CA LEU A 10 -17.15 4.09 4.12
C LEU A 10 -18.00 4.50 2.91
N PRO A 11 -18.35 3.55 2.01
CA PRO A 11 -19.17 3.88 0.84
C PRO A 11 -20.58 4.31 1.26
N PRO A 12 -21.26 5.16 0.46
CA PRO A 12 -22.68 5.42 0.66
C PRO A 12 -23.48 4.11 0.49
N ALA A 13 -24.70 4.05 1.04
CA ALA A 13 -25.50 2.80 1.08
C ALA A 13 -25.80 2.17 -0.29
N HIS A 14 -25.74 2.94 -1.37
CA HIS A 14 -25.92 2.46 -2.73
C HIS A 14 -24.63 1.94 -3.39
N GLU A 15 -23.49 2.04 -2.72
CA GLU A 15 -22.21 1.52 -3.17
C GLU A 15 -21.77 0.33 -2.28
N THR A 16 -21.29 -0.74 -2.88
CA THR A 16 -20.69 -1.86 -2.14
C THR A 16 -19.17 -1.70 -2.08
N GLY A 17 -18.59 -2.05 -0.95
CA GLY A 17 -17.15 -2.06 -0.77
C GLY A 17 -16.76 -2.05 0.70
N SER A 18 -15.66 -2.72 1.01
CA SER A 18 -15.08 -2.77 2.35
C SER A 18 -13.92 -1.80 2.50
N GLY A 19 -13.62 -1.38 3.73
CA GLY A 19 -12.57 -0.41 4.05
C GLY A 19 -11.22 -0.78 3.43
N TYR A 20 -10.71 -1.98 3.73
CA TYR A 20 -9.43 -2.48 3.21
C TYR A 20 -9.41 -2.65 1.68
N ARG A 21 -10.53 -3.05 1.04
CA ARG A 21 -10.64 -3.15 -0.42
C ARG A 21 -10.58 -1.78 -1.07
N ARG A 22 -11.28 -0.80 -0.50
CA ARG A 22 -11.29 0.57 -1.03
C ARG A 22 -9.93 1.24 -0.87
N LEU A 23 -9.23 1.01 0.25
CA LEU A 23 -7.86 1.47 0.43
C LEU A 23 -6.94 0.86 -0.62
N PHE A 24 -7.12 -0.42 -0.96
CA PHE A 24 -6.29 -1.12 -1.94
C PHE A 24 -6.44 -0.52 -3.34
N ARG A 25 -7.70 -0.29 -3.75
CA ARG A 25 -7.98 0.33 -5.04
C ARG A 25 -7.51 1.79 -5.09
N LEU A 26 -7.65 2.53 -3.99
CA LEU A 26 -7.12 3.90 -3.88
C LEU A 26 -5.60 3.90 -4.04
N PHE A 27 -4.90 3.04 -3.30
CA PHE A 27 -3.46 2.88 -3.37
C PHE A 27 -2.98 2.57 -4.78
N ARG A 28 -3.56 1.55 -5.43
CA ARG A 28 -3.16 1.18 -6.78
C ARG A 28 -3.42 2.32 -7.75
N ARG A 29 -4.61 2.93 -7.75
CA ARG A 29 -4.89 4.07 -8.66
C ARG A 29 -3.93 5.23 -8.46
N PHE A 30 -3.63 5.54 -7.20
CA PHE A 30 -2.66 6.59 -6.87
C PHE A 30 -1.29 6.27 -7.48
N ALA A 31 -0.75 5.09 -7.19
CA ALA A 31 0.59 4.69 -7.59
C ALA A 31 0.75 4.43 -9.10
N THR A 32 -0.34 4.15 -9.83
CA THR A 32 -0.33 3.89 -11.28
C THR A 32 -0.88 5.07 -12.09
N GLY A 33 -0.91 6.29 -11.54
CA GLY A 33 -1.37 7.48 -12.26
C GLY A 33 -2.84 7.48 -12.69
N CYS A 34 -3.62 6.46 -12.30
CA CYS A 34 -5.02 6.35 -12.68
C CYS A 34 -5.87 7.40 -11.97
N VAL A 35 -6.98 7.78 -12.63
CA VAL A 35 -7.90 8.80 -12.10
C VAL A 35 -8.37 8.48 -10.69
N THR A 36 -8.54 9.51 -9.88
CA THR A 36 -9.15 9.39 -8.57
C THR A 36 -10.66 9.37 -8.71
N LEU A 37 -11.32 8.42 -8.04
CA LEU A 37 -12.77 8.33 -7.98
C LEU A 37 -13.28 9.20 -6.83
N GLY A 38 -14.23 10.08 -7.12
CA GLY A 38 -14.98 10.80 -6.09
C GLY A 38 -16.20 10.00 -5.60
N THR A 39 -17.00 10.65 -4.76
CA THR A 39 -18.19 10.01 -4.19
C THR A 39 -19.25 9.73 -5.25
N THR A 40 -19.62 8.47 -5.39
CA THR A 40 -20.73 8.05 -6.25
C THR A 40 -22.06 8.59 -5.72
N THR A 41 -22.88 9.19 -6.57
CA THR A 41 -24.25 9.59 -6.23
C THR A 41 -25.27 8.72 -6.96
N ARG A 42 -26.47 8.57 -6.39
CA ARG A 42 -27.59 7.83 -6.98
C ARG A 42 -28.85 8.67 -6.95
N THR A 43 -29.55 8.69 -8.08
CA THR A 43 -30.91 9.22 -8.22
C THR A 43 -31.75 8.11 -8.84
N ALA A 44 -32.42 7.31 -8.01
CA ALA A 44 -33.12 6.11 -8.50
C ALA A 44 -34.32 5.75 -7.62
N THR A 45 -35.35 5.17 -8.25
CA THR A 45 -36.44 4.46 -7.58
C THR A 45 -36.01 3.04 -7.21
N GLY A 46 -35.22 2.39 -8.08
CA GLY A 46 -34.61 1.10 -7.80
C GLY A 46 -33.61 1.16 -6.66
N ASN A 47 -33.57 0.10 -5.86
CA ASN A 47 -32.70 0.02 -4.68
C ASN A 47 -31.48 -0.88 -4.88
N GLY A 48 -31.13 -1.21 -6.12
CA GLY A 48 -29.88 -1.91 -6.41
C GLY A 48 -28.64 -1.06 -6.10
N THR A 49 -27.49 -1.72 -6.15
CA THR A 49 -26.20 -1.16 -5.75
C THR A 49 -25.20 -1.16 -6.89
N ILE A 50 -24.19 -0.31 -6.76
CA ILE A 50 -23.01 -0.29 -7.63
C ILE A 50 -21.77 -0.68 -6.82
N GLY A 51 -20.95 -1.57 -7.35
CA GLY A 51 -19.80 -2.14 -6.65
C GLY A 51 -18.59 -2.25 -7.56
N SER A 52 -17.47 -2.65 -6.98
CA SER A 52 -16.20 -2.88 -7.70
C SER A 52 -15.80 -1.69 -8.60
N ILE A 53 -16.11 -0.47 -8.16
CA ILE A 53 -15.85 0.73 -8.94
C ILE A 53 -14.34 0.94 -9.02
N ASP A 54 -13.83 1.08 -10.23
CA ASP A 54 -12.41 1.25 -10.47
C ASP A 54 -12.07 2.00 -11.76
N SER A 55 -10.79 2.35 -11.89
CA SER A 55 -10.16 2.79 -13.13
C SER A 55 -8.83 2.08 -13.29
N VAL A 56 -8.57 1.56 -14.49
CA VAL A 56 -7.26 0.98 -14.88
C VAL A 56 -6.57 1.80 -15.95
N ASP A 57 -7.14 2.96 -16.32
CA ASP A 57 -6.58 3.83 -17.35
C ASP A 57 -5.80 5.00 -16.72
N PRO A 58 -4.46 5.04 -16.85
CA PRO A 58 -3.60 6.09 -16.29
C PRO A 58 -3.72 7.43 -17.04
N SER A 59 -4.21 7.43 -18.28
CA SER A 59 -4.21 8.62 -19.15
C SER A 59 -5.35 9.62 -18.89
N GLY A 60 -5.97 9.59 -17.72
CA GLY A 60 -7.32 10.09 -17.55
C GLY A 60 -7.44 11.53 -17.12
N GLY A 61 -8.27 12.26 -17.86
CA GLY A 61 -8.73 13.58 -17.47
C GLY A 61 -9.82 13.54 -16.41
N THR A 62 -10.13 14.72 -15.88
CA THR A 62 -11.28 14.95 -15.01
C THR A 62 -12.56 14.91 -15.84
N GLU A 63 -13.52 14.07 -15.43
CA GLU A 63 -14.84 14.02 -16.06
C GLU A 63 -15.89 13.43 -15.11
N THR A 64 -17.16 13.55 -15.48
CA THR A 64 -18.25 12.92 -14.76
C THR A 64 -18.86 11.81 -15.59
N TRP A 65 -18.93 10.61 -15.01
CA TRP A 65 -19.52 9.45 -15.63
C TRP A 65 -20.96 9.28 -15.18
N THR A 66 -21.88 9.22 -16.14
CA THR A 66 -23.32 9.05 -15.90
C THR A 66 -23.77 7.71 -16.43
N ILE A 67 -24.32 6.87 -15.55
CA ILE A 67 -24.94 5.60 -15.88
C ILE A 67 -26.45 5.81 -15.80
N THR A 68 -27.16 5.64 -16.92
CA THR A 68 -28.62 5.84 -16.98
C THR A 68 -29.31 4.54 -17.34
N PHE A 69 -30.25 4.10 -16.51
CA PHE A 69 -31.05 2.91 -16.79
C PHE A 69 -32.07 3.19 -17.89
N THR A 70 -32.19 2.24 -18.83
CA THR A 70 -33.20 2.24 -19.90
C THR A 70 -34.31 1.23 -19.62
N SER A 71 -34.06 0.28 -18.72
CA SER A 71 -35.02 -0.69 -18.20
C SER A 71 -34.57 -1.15 -16.80
N ALA A 72 -35.29 -2.11 -16.22
CA ALA A 72 -34.89 -2.74 -14.96
C ALA A 72 -33.54 -3.46 -14.99
N THR A 73 -33.05 -3.82 -16.18
CA THR A 73 -31.83 -4.62 -16.35
C THR A 73 -30.79 -3.99 -17.26
N ASN A 74 -31.15 -3.00 -18.08
CA ASN A 74 -30.25 -2.42 -19.08
C ASN A 74 -29.95 -0.96 -18.76
N PHE A 75 -28.73 -0.53 -19.06
CA PHE A 75 -28.29 0.85 -18.85
C PHE A 75 -27.34 1.31 -19.96
N THR A 76 -27.26 2.63 -20.14
CA THR A 76 -26.26 3.30 -20.95
C THR A 76 -25.23 3.99 -20.05
N VAL A 77 -24.03 4.23 -20.58
CA VAL A 77 -22.95 4.89 -19.86
C VAL A 77 -22.40 6.02 -20.72
N THR A 78 -22.18 7.19 -20.13
CA THR A 78 -21.66 8.36 -20.83
C THR A 78 -20.70 9.13 -19.94
N GLY A 79 -19.48 9.36 -20.42
CA GLY A 79 -18.54 10.29 -19.81
C GLY A 79 -18.78 11.70 -20.32
N SER A 80 -18.69 12.72 -19.46
CA SER A 80 -18.87 14.12 -19.88
C SER A 80 -17.80 14.59 -20.88
N VAL A 81 -16.66 13.90 -20.96
CA VAL A 81 -15.59 14.17 -21.94
C VAL A 81 -15.45 12.98 -22.89
N SER A 82 -15.45 11.76 -22.38
CA SER A 82 -15.28 10.52 -23.15
C SER A 82 -16.50 10.17 -24.02
N GLY A 83 -17.63 10.84 -23.81
CA GLY A 83 -18.86 10.62 -24.58
C GLY A 83 -19.55 9.29 -24.29
N ALA A 84 -20.48 8.93 -25.18
CA ALA A 84 -21.27 7.71 -25.04
C ALA A 84 -20.42 6.44 -25.21
N GLN A 85 -20.62 5.48 -24.31
CA GLN A 85 -19.97 4.18 -24.33
C GLN A 85 -20.95 3.07 -24.71
N ALA A 86 -20.45 1.84 -24.85
CA ALA A 86 -21.29 0.66 -24.98
C ALA A 86 -22.30 0.56 -23.81
N ALA A 87 -23.52 0.11 -24.11
CA ALA A 87 -24.53 -0.18 -23.10
C ALA A 87 -24.12 -1.41 -22.26
N GLY A 88 -24.66 -1.50 -21.04
CA GLY A 88 -24.41 -2.61 -20.12
C GLY A 88 -25.69 -3.20 -19.54
N THR A 89 -25.51 -4.31 -18.82
CA THR A 89 -26.58 -5.09 -18.21
C THR A 89 -26.28 -5.33 -16.73
N VAL A 90 -27.31 -5.18 -15.89
CA VAL A 90 -27.25 -5.48 -14.45
C VAL A 90 -26.78 -6.92 -14.23
N GLY A 91 -25.88 -7.12 -13.27
CA GLY A 91 -25.28 -8.41 -12.94
C GLY A 91 -24.10 -8.82 -13.82
N THR A 92 -23.69 -7.97 -14.77
CA THR A 92 -22.50 -8.20 -15.61
C THR A 92 -21.46 -7.14 -15.33
N ASN A 93 -20.18 -7.55 -15.27
CA ASN A 93 -19.05 -6.63 -15.14
C ASN A 93 -19.04 -5.65 -16.32
N TYR A 94 -18.92 -4.36 -16.02
CA TYR A 94 -18.88 -3.31 -17.02
C TYR A 94 -17.53 -2.62 -17.02
N THR A 95 -16.97 -2.41 -18.21
CA THR A 95 -15.75 -1.62 -18.43
C THR A 95 -16.00 -0.68 -19.60
N SER A 96 -15.68 0.62 -19.45
CA SER A 96 -15.77 1.59 -20.56
C SER A 96 -14.90 1.16 -21.73
N ASN A 97 -15.30 1.48 -22.97
CA ASN A 97 -14.65 0.99 -24.19
C ASN A 97 -13.81 2.05 -24.92
N SER A 98 -14.03 3.34 -24.68
CA SER A 98 -13.26 4.43 -25.28
C SER A 98 -13.17 5.66 -24.36
N PRO A 99 -12.01 5.91 -23.72
CA PRO A 99 -10.88 5.00 -23.64
C PRO A 99 -11.21 3.78 -22.76
N ALA A 100 -10.56 2.66 -23.07
CA ALA A 100 -10.85 1.39 -22.43
C ALA A 100 -10.40 1.41 -20.96
N GLY A 101 -11.29 1.04 -20.04
CA GLY A 101 -10.94 0.92 -18.63
C GLY A 101 -10.85 2.23 -17.83
N ARG A 102 -11.31 3.36 -18.40
CA ARG A 102 -11.44 4.64 -17.67
C ARG A 102 -12.35 4.52 -16.47
N ILE A 103 -13.44 3.77 -16.61
CA ILE A 103 -14.22 3.29 -15.46
C ILE A 103 -14.60 1.82 -15.64
N SER A 104 -14.65 1.12 -14.53
CA SER A 104 -15.19 -0.23 -14.42
C SER A 104 -16.06 -0.36 -13.17
N PHE A 105 -17.13 -1.14 -13.23
CA PHE A 105 -18.03 -1.36 -12.10
C PHE A 105 -18.93 -2.58 -12.32
N LEU A 106 -19.59 -3.04 -11.25
CA LEU A 106 -20.65 -4.05 -11.29
C LEU A 106 -21.91 -3.46 -10.67
N ILE A 107 -23.04 -3.53 -11.39
CA ILE A 107 -24.35 -3.15 -10.83
C ILE A 107 -25.08 -4.42 -10.42
N THR A 108 -25.60 -4.45 -9.19
CA THR A 108 -26.38 -5.55 -8.64
C THR A 108 -27.82 -5.11 -8.44
N ALA A 109 -28.77 -5.95 -8.88
CA ALA A 109 -30.20 -5.70 -8.66
C ALA A 109 -30.53 -5.72 -7.17
N GLY A 110 -31.42 -4.82 -6.74
CA GLY A 110 -32.00 -4.84 -5.41
C GLY A 110 -33.39 -5.49 -5.41
N GLY A 111 -34.07 -5.45 -4.27
CA GLY A 111 -35.45 -5.96 -4.14
C GLY A 111 -36.50 -5.12 -4.90
N THR A 112 -36.23 -3.83 -5.10
CA THR A 112 -36.99 -2.93 -5.97
C THR A 112 -36.21 -2.76 -7.28
N PRO A 113 -36.75 -3.22 -8.42
CA PRO A 113 -36.07 -3.11 -9.71
C PRO A 113 -35.76 -1.65 -10.08
N PHE A 114 -34.70 -1.46 -10.86
CA PHE A 114 -34.45 -0.17 -11.49
C PHE A 114 -35.57 0.19 -12.48
N ALA A 115 -35.75 1.49 -12.71
CA ALA A 115 -36.65 2.03 -13.71
C ALA A 115 -35.89 2.85 -14.75
N ALA A 116 -36.51 3.09 -15.91
CA ALA A 116 -35.95 4.00 -16.89
C ALA A 116 -35.72 5.39 -16.25
N ALA A 117 -34.58 6.02 -16.58
CA ALA A 117 -34.08 7.27 -15.99
C ALA A 117 -33.55 7.19 -14.55
N ASP A 118 -33.54 6.02 -13.90
CA ASP A 118 -32.70 5.83 -12.72
C ASP A 118 -31.23 6.07 -13.10
N GLN A 119 -30.42 6.60 -12.17
CA GLN A 119 -29.05 7.00 -12.45
C GLN A 119 -28.07 6.74 -11.32
N PHE A 120 -26.84 6.40 -11.72
CA PHE A 120 -25.63 6.60 -10.92
C PHE A 120 -24.73 7.63 -11.59
N THR A 121 -24.03 8.42 -10.77
CA THR A 121 -23.04 9.38 -11.24
C THR A 121 -21.73 9.18 -10.48
N ILE A 122 -20.62 9.08 -11.22
CA ILE A 122 -19.28 8.86 -10.68
C ILE A 122 -18.38 10.00 -11.16
N PRO A 123 -18.05 10.97 -10.29
CA PRO A 123 -17.04 11.97 -10.62
C PRO A 123 -15.65 11.32 -10.61
N VAL A 124 -14.84 11.60 -11.61
CA VAL A 124 -13.42 11.20 -11.65
C VAL A 124 -12.55 12.42 -11.86
N THR A 125 -11.40 12.45 -11.21
CA THR A 125 -10.42 13.55 -11.29
C THR A 125 -9.08 13.01 -11.76
N ALA A 126 -8.40 13.75 -12.64
CA ALA A 126 -7.05 13.40 -13.07
C ALA A 126 -6.11 13.25 -11.86
N ASN A 127 -5.28 12.20 -11.86
CA ASN A 127 -4.22 12.04 -10.88
C ASN A 127 -2.94 12.69 -11.43
N SER A 128 -2.65 13.91 -10.98
CA SER A 128 -1.45 14.65 -11.38
C SER A 128 -0.31 14.55 -10.37
N THR A 129 -0.46 13.76 -9.31
CA THR A 129 0.53 13.69 -8.21
C THR A 129 1.63 12.67 -8.50
N VAL A 130 1.28 11.55 -9.15
CA VAL A 130 2.23 10.55 -9.62
C VAL A 130 2.40 10.75 -11.13
N THR A 131 3.61 11.12 -11.56
CA THR A 131 3.89 11.40 -12.98
C THR A 131 5.28 10.91 -13.37
N GLY A 132 5.44 10.54 -14.64
CA GLY A 132 6.73 10.16 -15.20
C GLY A 132 7.29 8.92 -14.52
N ASN A 133 8.57 8.97 -14.13
CA ASN A 133 9.26 7.80 -13.59
C ASN A 133 8.80 7.37 -12.19
N ASP A 134 7.92 8.13 -11.53
CA ASP A 134 7.31 7.72 -10.26
C ASP A 134 6.07 6.80 -10.45
N GLU A 135 5.57 6.66 -11.68
CA GLU A 135 4.40 5.84 -12.01
C GLU A 135 4.77 4.35 -12.10
N TRP A 136 4.01 3.52 -11.39
CA TRP A 136 4.14 2.06 -11.45
C TRP A 136 3.28 1.47 -12.56
N ILE A 137 3.81 0.46 -13.24
CA ILE A 137 3.17 -0.19 -14.38
C ILE A 137 2.52 -1.49 -13.94
N VAL A 138 1.22 -1.65 -14.22
CA VAL A 138 0.46 -2.86 -13.91
C VAL A 138 0.77 -3.96 -14.92
N ASP A 139 1.24 -5.11 -14.44
CA ASP A 139 1.44 -6.32 -15.25
C ASP A 139 0.22 -7.26 -15.19
N ARG A 140 -0.43 -7.35 -14.01
CA ARG A 140 -1.64 -8.15 -13.79
C ARG A 140 -2.53 -7.50 -12.74
N PHE A 141 -3.77 -7.19 -13.11
CA PHE A 141 -4.81 -6.77 -12.19
C PHE A 141 -6.19 -7.02 -12.80
N ASP A 142 -7.11 -7.60 -12.02
CA ASP A 142 -8.53 -7.70 -12.38
C ASP A 142 -9.36 -6.94 -11.33
N PRO A 143 -10.02 -5.81 -11.69
CA PRO A 143 -10.83 -5.03 -10.76
C PRO A 143 -12.06 -5.79 -10.24
N PHE A 144 -12.46 -6.89 -10.85
CA PHE A 144 -13.64 -7.65 -10.45
C PHE A 144 -13.33 -8.88 -9.59
N SER A 145 -12.06 -9.27 -9.49
CA SER A 145 -11.64 -10.42 -8.70
C SER A 145 -11.90 -10.20 -7.20
N SER A 146 -12.34 -11.26 -6.51
CA SER A 146 -12.52 -11.25 -5.04
C SER A 146 -11.19 -11.10 -4.29
N ASP A 147 -10.08 -11.46 -4.91
CA ASP A 147 -8.78 -11.52 -4.23
C ASP A 147 -7.94 -10.26 -4.50
N LEU A 148 -8.40 -9.40 -5.42
CA LEU A 148 -7.72 -8.19 -5.92
C LEU A 148 -6.20 -8.36 -5.99
N GLU A 149 -5.77 -9.32 -6.79
CA GLU A 149 -4.37 -9.58 -7.03
C GLU A 149 -3.79 -8.51 -7.97
N LEU A 150 -2.69 -7.89 -7.54
CA LEU A 150 -1.89 -6.92 -8.26
C LEU A 150 -0.46 -7.45 -8.40
N ILE A 151 0.00 -7.57 -9.64
CA ILE A 151 1.43 -7.68 -9.97
C ILE A 151 1.78 -6.52 -10.89
N TRP A 152 2.92 -5.90 -10.62
CA TRP A 152 3.32 -4.64 -11.21
C TRP A 152 4.82 -4.42 -11.01
N HIS A 153 5.37 -3.43 -11.71
CA HIS A 153 6.75 -3.01 -11.54
C HIS A 153 6.93 -1.49 -11.52
N GLY A 154 7.91 -1.06 -10.74
CA GLY A 154 8.43 0.30 -10.76
C GLY A 154 9.53 0.43 -11.82
N VAL A 155 9.61 1.59 -12.47
CA VAL A 155 10.57 1.89 -13.55
C VAL A 155 11.87 2.54 -13.06
N GLY A 156 11.97 2.80 -11.76
CA GLY A 156 13.13 3.45 -11.16
C GLY A 156 13.33 4.90 -11.59
N LEU A 157 14.39 5.55 -11.09
CA LEU A 157 14.62 6.97 -11.36
C LEU A 157 14.99 7.25 -12.83
N ALA A 158 15.60 6.27 -13.50
CA ALA A 158 15.99 6.37 -14.90
C ALA A 158 14.89 5.91 -15.88
N GLY A 159 13.79 5.35 -15.38
CA GLY A 159 12.68 4.86 -16.21
C GLY A 159 12.95 3.51 -16.92
N THR A 160 14.01 2.81 -16.54
CA THR A 160 14.47 1.56 -17.20
C THR A 160 14.55 0.36 -16.26
N ASP A 161 14.33 0.55 -14.96
CA ASP A 161 14.37 -0.54 -14.00
C ASP A 161 13.10 -1.40 -14.12
N LEU A 162 13.19 -2.65 -13.66
CA LEU A 162 12.03 -3.55 -13.58
C LEU A 162 11.92 -4.06 -12.15
N ILE A 163 11.29 -3.25 -11.30
CA ILE A 163 11.21 -3.49 -9.85
C ILE A 163 9.91 -4.20 -9.53
N TYR A 164 9.89 -5.53 -9.68
CA TYR A 164 8.70 -6.33 -9.51
C TYR A 164 8.33 -6.57 -8.04
N THR A 165 7.09 -6.22 -7.70
CA THR A 165 6.47 -6.57 -6.42
C THR A 165 5.04 -7.03 -6.66
N GLY A 166 4.35 -7.52 -5.64
CA GLY A 166 2.96 -7.94 -5.77
C GLY A 166 2.20 -7.78 -4.48
N PHE A 167 0.90 -7.53 -4.65
CA PHE A 167 -0.05 -7.46 -3.56
C PHE A 167 -1.28 -8.32 -3.86
N ARG A 168 -1.88 -8.87 -2.82
CA ARG A 168 -3.17 -9.55 -2.87
C ARG A 168 -3.91 -9.27 -1.58
N ILE A 169 -5.23 -9.28 -1.58
CA ILE A 169 -5.99 -9.04 -0.34
C ILE A 169 -6.76 -10.29 0.08
N GLY A 170 -7.13 -10.35 1.36
CA GLY A 170 -7.96 -11.42 1.87
C GLY A 170 -8.69 -11.02 3.15
N GLU A 171 -9.65 -11.86 3.55
CA GLU A 171 -10.47 -11.63 4.73
C GLU A 171 -10.94 -12.94 5.37
N VAL A 172 -11.09 -12.92 6.69
CA VAL A 172 -11.88 -13.87 7.48
C VAL A 172 -12.80 -13.03 8.39
N PRO A 173 -13.99 -12.63 7.92
CA PRO A 173 -14.86 -11.71 8.65
C PRO A 173 -15.29 -12.24 10.02
N ALA A 174 -15.49 -13.56 10.14
CA ALA A 174 -15.84 -14.21 11.40
C ALA A 174 -14.78 -14.01 12.51
N SER A 175 -13.53 -13.78 12.13
CA SER A 175 -12.40 -13.52 13.03
C SER A 175 -11.94 -12.05 13.00
N GLN A 176 -12.68 -11.16 12.33
CA GLN A 176 -12.31 -9.76 12.11
C GLN A 176 -10.90 -9.59 11.48
N GLN A 177 -10.50 -10.53 10.63
CA GLN A 177 -9.21 -10.48 9.96
C GLN A 177 -9.39 -9.95 8.54
N TYR A 178 -8.65 -8.90 8.21
CA TYR A 178 -8.59 -8.31 6.87
C TYR A 178 -7.14 -7.95 6.63
N TRP A 179 -6.57 -8.30 5.49
CA TRP A 179 -5.15 -8.10 5.25
C TRP A 179 -4.84 -7.78 3.80
N TRP A 180 -3.69 -7.16 3.61
CA TRP A 180 -2.95 -7.21 2.36
C TRP A 180 -1.77 -8.15 2.53
N GLU A 181 -1.61 -9.06 1.59
CA GLU A 181 -0.45 -9.89 1.39
C GLU A 181 0.49 -9.22 0.40
N LEU A 182 1.79 -9.26 0.66
CA LEU A 182 2.84 -8.66 -0.13
C LEU A 182 3.91 -9.71 -0.48
N ARG A 183 4.49 -9.58 -1.68
CA ARG A 183 5.65 -10.35 -2.13
C ARG A 183 6.59 -9.52 -3.01
N GLY A 184 7.87 -9.88 -2.99
CA GLY A 184 8.86 -9.39 -3.93
C GLY A 184 9.14 -10.44 -5.01
N PHE A 185 9.45 -9.99 -6.23
CA PHE A 185 9.77 -10.86 -7.37
C PHE A 185 11.01 -10.37 -8.11
N THR A 186 11.59 -11.21 -8.95
CA THR A 186 12.65 -10.84 -9.91
C THR A 186 12.16 -10.82 -11.35
N GLY A 187 10.87 -11.05 -11.58
CA GLY A 187 10.25 -11.09 -12.89
C GLY A 187 8.75 -11.36 -12.79
N TYR A 188 8.06 -11.21 -13.92
CA TYR A 188 6.65 -11.52 -14.08
C TYR A 188 6.44 -12.62 -15.12
N SER A 189 5.50 -13.52 -14.83
CA SER A 189 5.05 -14.59 -15.73
C SER A 189 3.53 -14.69 -15.66
N SER A 190 2.86 -14.47 -16.79
CA SER A 190 1.39 -14.49 -16.86
C SER A 190 0.79 -15.88 -16.63
N SER A 191 1.56 -16.95 -16.85
CA SER A 191 1.13 -18.33 -16.60
C SER A 191 1.29 -18.77 -15.15
N ASP A 192 2.16 -18.10 -14.38
CA ASP A 192 2.42 -18.45 -12.99
C ASP A 192 1.41 -17.80 -12.05
N ILE A 193 1.11 -18.49 -10.94
CA ILE A 193 0.27 -17.93 -9.88
C ILE A 193 1.04 -16.89 -9.06
N PHE A 194 0.33 -16.11 -8.23
CA PHE A 194 0.93 -15.07 -7.38
C PHE A 194 2.12 -15.55 -6.55
N THR A 195 2.00 -16.75 -5.99
CA THR A 195 2.98 -17.33 -5.06
C THR A 195 4.10 -18.10 -5.75
N SER A 196 4.13 -18.13 -7.09
CA SER A 196 5.12 -18.86 -7.89
C SER A 196 5.78 -18.00 -8.98
N GLN A 197 5.68 -16.67 -8.88
CA GLN A 197 6.38 -15.77 -9.79
C GLN A 197 7.91 -15.95 -9.71
N PRO A 198 8.66 -15.59 -10.77
CA PRO A 198 10.12 -15.67 -10.79
C PRO A 198 10.77 -15.00 -9.56
N GLY A 199 11.64 -15.75 -8.86
CA GLY A 199 12.41 -15.24 -7.72
C GLY A 199 11.57 -14.80 -6.52
N THR A 200 10.35 -15.34 -6.36
CA THR A 200 9.40 -14.93 -5.33
C THR A 200 9.96 -15.03 -3.90
N SER A 201 9.67 -14.02 -3.08
CA SER A 201 9.82 -14.09 -1.63
C SER A 201 8.72 -14.96 -0.99
N LEU A 202 8.81 -15.16 0.33
CA LEU A 202 7.66 -15.59 1.12
C LEU A 202 6.59 -14.49 1.18
N SER A 203 5.41 -14.86 1.69
CA SER A 203 4.30 -13.91 1.94
C SER A 203 4.54 -13.13 3.23
N TYR A 204 4.30 -11.83 3.15
CA TYR A 204 4.22 -10.93 4.31
C TYR A 204 2.86 -10.25 4.31
N PHE A 205 2.38 -9.85 5.47
CA PHE A 205 1.00 -9.41 5.66
C PHE A 205 0.96 -8.12 6.45
N THR A 206 0.06 -7.23 6.06
CA THR A 206 -0.29 -6.02 6.82
C THR A 206 -1.79 -6.08 7.12
N PRO A 207 -2.19 -6.11 8.40
CA PRO A 207 -3.60 -6.15 8.74
C PRO A 207 -4.25 -4.77 8.59
N PHE A 208 -5.53 -4.80 8.21
CA PHE A 208 -6.41 -3.66 8.09
C PHE A 208 -7.77 -4.04 8.69
N TRP A 209 -8.79 -3.23 8.44
CA TRP A 209 -10.16 -3.55 8.81
C TRP A 209 -11.19 -3.17 7.74
N ASP A 210 -12.42 -3.60 7.97
CA ASP A 210 -13.58 -3.24 7.16
C ASP A 210 -14.33 -2.03 7.73
N GLN A 211 -13.61 -0.96 8.05
CA GLN A 211 -14.17 0.32 8.49
C GLN A 211 -13.40 1.48 7.83
N ALA A 212 -13.83 2.71 8.08
CA ALA A 212 -13.10 3.90 7.65
C ALA A 212 -11.67 3.90 8.21
N MET A 213 -10.70 4.38 7.44
CA MET A 213 -9.28 4.42 7.84
C MET A 213 -8.68 5.75 7.45
N ARG A 214 -7.82 6.31 8.30
CA ARG A 214 -6.86 7.33 7.84
C ARG A 214 -5.70 6.63 7.17
N TYR A 215 -5.16 7.22 6.11
CA TYR A 215 -4.07 6.63 5.34
C TYR A 215 -3.00 7.64 4.97
N TRP A 216 -1.81 7.13 4.73
CA TRP A 216 -0.65 7.82 4.17
C TRP A 216 0.01 6.92 3.14
N ILE A 217 0.22 7.42 1.94
CA ILE A 217 0.79 6.67 0.83
C ILE A 217 1.90 7.52 0.22
N SER A 218 3.09 6.93 0.10
CA SER A 218 4.26 7.56 -0.47
C SER A 218 4.81 6.65 -1.57
N VAL A 219 5.01 7.20 -2.75
CA VAL A 219 5.40 6.47 -3.97
C VAL A 219 6.58 7.14 -4.63
N THR A 220 7.56 6.35 -5.03
CA THR A 220 8.58 6.71 -6.00
C THR A 220 8.65 5.63 -7.08
N GLY A 221 9.38 5.89 -8.16
CA GLY A 221 9.65 4.87 -9.17
C GLY A 221 10.37 3.63 -8.65
N ARG A 222 10.91 3.69 -7.42
CA ARG A 222 11.70 2.61 -6.81
C ARG A 222 11.00 1.90 -5.67
N ARG A 223 10.02 2.52 -5.01
CA ARG A 223 9.36 1.95 -3.83
C ARG A 223 7.98 2.55 -3.56
N VAL A 224 7.20 1.81 -2.78
CA VAL A 224 5.94 2.26 -2.20
C VAL A 224 5.95 2.03 -0.69
N ILE A 225 5.37 2.98 0.03
CA ILE A 225 5.08 2.88 1.46
C ILE A 225 3.60 3.18 1.64
N VAL A 226 2.91 2.32 2.38
CA VAL A 226 1.52 2.55 2.79
C VAL A 226 1.46 2.43 4.30
N ALA A 227 0.81 3.40 4.93
CA ALA A 227 0.46 3.34 6.33
C ALA A 227 -1.03 3.68 6.48
N ALA A 228 -1.69 3.08 7.49
CA ALA A 228 -3.06 3.42 7.84
C ALA A 228 -3.28 3.34 9.35
N GLN A 229 -4.15 4.22 9.83
CA GLN A 229 -4.73 4.10 11.16
C GLN A 229 -5.91 3.13 11.09
N VAL A 230 -5.86 2.08 11.91
CA VAL A 230 -6.88 1.04 12.03
C VAL A 230 -7.29 1.02 13.49
N SER A 231 -8.52 1.47 13.80
CA SER A 231 -8.91 1.75 15.18
C SER A 231 -7.95 2.73 15.86
N THR A 232 -7.21 2.29 16.88
CA THR A 232 -6.21 3.07 17.62
C THR A 232 -4.77 2.65 17.32
N THR A 233 -4.56 1.75 16.36
CA THR A 233 -3.23 1.23 15.97
C THR A 233 -2.86 1.69 14.57
N TYR A 234 -1.56 1.69 14.27
CA TYR A 234 -1.02 2.16 13.00
C TYR A 234 -0.30 1.04 12.28
N HIS A 235 -0.81 0.67 11.11
CA HIS A 235 -0.28 -0.44 10.33
C HIS A 235 0.43 0.05 9.09
N CYS A 236 1.57 -0.56 8.77
CA CYS A 236 2.42 -0.08 7.69
C CYS A 236 3.12 -1.19 6.90
N LEU A 237 3.48 -0.84 5.66
CA LEU A 237 4.23 -1.71 4.77
C LEU A 237 5.24 -0.92 3.94
N TYR A 238 6.30 -1.62 3.52
CA TYR A 238 7.31 -1.16 2.58
C TYR A 238 7.46 -2.19 1.46
N SER A 239 7.50 -1.73 0.21
CA SER A 239 7.75 -2.60 -0.93
C SER A 239 8.55 -1.86 -2.00
N GLY A 240 9.75 -2.33 -2.30
CA GLY A 240 10.61 -1.76 -3.33
C GLY A 240 12.09 -1.75 -2.97
N LEU A 241 12.90 -1.03 -3.73
CA LEU A 241 14.33 -0.97 -3.50
C LEU A 241 14.66 -0.15 -2.25
N PHE A 242 15.56 -0.65 -1.41
CA PHE A 242 16.27 0.18 -0.44
C PHE A 242 17.48 0.86 -1.12
N LEU A 243 18.13 1.81 -0.44
CA LEU A 243 19.31 2.50 -0.93
C LEU A 243 20.57 1.79 -0.43
N PRO A 244 21.23 0.95 -1.26
CA PRO A 244 22.43 0.24 -0.83
C PRO A 244 23.63 1.19 -0.71
N TYR A 245 24.57 0.84 0.16
CA TYR A 245 25.89 1.49 0.19
C TYR A 245 26.81 0.99 -0.94
N SER A 246 26.49 -0.17 -1.51
CA SER A 246 27.16 -0.74 -2.67
C SER A 246 26.74 -0.05 -3.97
N THR A 247 27.59 -0.11 -4.99
CA THR A 247 27.23 0.38 -6.33
C THR A 247 26.17 -0.50 -6.99
N PRO A 248 25.44 0.00 -8.01
CA PRO A 248 24.50 -0.83 -8.77
C PRO A 248 25.13 -2.07 -9.43
N ALA A 249 26.43 -2.07 -9.68
CA ALA A 249 27.15 -3.24 -10.21
C ALA A 249 27.38 -4.32 -9.13
N GLU A 250 27.60 -3.92 -7.88
CA GLU A 250 27.85 -4.83 -6.75
C GLU A 250 26.55 -5.35 -6.14
N TYR A 251 25.50 -4.53 -6.12
CA TYR A 251 24.18 -4.90 -5.61
C TYR A 251 23.07 -4.49 -6.59
N PRO A 252 22.84 -5.28 -7.66
CA PRO A 252 21.96 -4.86 -8.75
C PRO A 252 20.48 -4.78 -8.38
N TYR A 253 20.04 -5.54 -7.37
CA TYR A 253 18.61 -5.66 -7.06
C TYR A 253 18.35 -5.69 -5.53
N PRO A 254 18.58 -4.56 -4.83
CA PRO A 254 18.43 -4.42 -3.38
C PRO A 254 16.94 -4.29 -3.00
N LEU A 255 16.15 -5.32 -3.33
CA LEU A 255 14.71 -5.33 -3.09
C LEU A 255 14.41 -5.68 -1.63
N PHE A 256 13.56 -4.88 -0.99
CA PHE A 256 13.01 -5.13 0.34
C PHE A 256 11.48 -5.12 0.29
N VAL A 257 10.87 -6.12 0.90
CA VAL A 257 9.42 -6.23 1.07
C VAL A 257 9.10 -6.60 2.50
N SER A 258 8.18 -5.86 3.11
CA SER A 258 7.77 -6.10 4.49
C SER A 258 6.37 -5.57 4.72
N GLY A 259 5.58 -6.39 5.40
CA GLY A 259 4.42 -5.93 6.15
C GLY A 259 4.81 -5.93 7.62
N GLU A 260 4.00 -6.61 8.42
CA GLU A 260 4.15 -6.67 9.88
C GLU A 260 4.29 -8.10 10.41
N PHE A 261 3.96 -9.09 9.58
CA PHE A 261 4.05 -10.51 9.94
C PHE A 261 4.06 -11.41 8.70
N ASN A 262 4.43 -12.68 8.83
CA ASN A 262 4.40 -13.67 7.74
C ASN A 262 3.17 -14.61 7.80
N ALA A 263 2.14 -14.21 8.52
CA ALA A 263 0.87 -14.93 8.62
C ALA A 263 -0.31 -13.96 8.71
N GLN A 264 -1.49 -14.47 8.39
CA GLN A 264 -2.75 -13.73 8.48
C GLN A 264 -3.11 -13.51 9.95
N LYS A 265 -3.21 -12.23 10.36
CA LYS A 265 -3.54 -11.83 11.72
C LYS A 265 -4.60 -10.73 11.71
N ALA A 266 -5.31 -10.57 12.82
CA ALA A 266 -6.17 -9.43 13.04
C ALA A 266 -5.31 -8.21 13.40
N TYR A 267 -5.83 -7.00 13.16
CA TYR A 267 -5.12 -5.75 13.43
C TYR A 267 -4.75 -5.55 14.92
N ASN A 268 -5.46 -6.21 15.83
CA ASN A 268 -5.27 -6.13 17.28
C ASN A 268 -4.42 -7.27 17.85
N ASP A 269 -3.75 -8.04 17.00
CA ASP A 269 -2.83 -9.09 17.46
C ASP A 269 -1.57 -8.47 18.09
N THR A 270 -1.11 -9.05 19.20
CA THR A 270 -0.01 -8.49 20.00
C THR A 270 1.37 -8.70 19.39
N ASP A 271 1.51 -9.60 18.41
CA ASP A 271 2.79 -9.95 17.80
C ASP A 271 3.14 -9.04 16.60
N LEU A 272 2.31 -8.05 16.30
CA LEU A 272 2.51 -7.15 15.18
C LEU A 272 3.59 -6.10 15.49
N ASN A 273 4.43 -5.86 14.49
CA ASN A 273 5.45 -4.83 14.52
C ASN A 273 5.66 -4.28 13.10
N GLY A 274 5.94 -2.98 12.97
CA GLY A 274 6.14 -2.33 11.67
C GLY A 274 7.36 -2.87 10.91
N PHE A 275 7.45 -2.55 9.60
CA PHE A 275 8.53 -3.03 8.73
C PHE A 275 9.96 -2.70 9.21
N PHE A 276 10.09 -1.66 10.04
CA PHE A 276 11.37 -1.16 10.57
C PHE A 276 11.78 -1.83 11.89
N ASP A 277 10.88 -2.54 12.54
CA ASP A 277 11.16 -3.25 13.79
C ASP A 277 10.48 -4.61 13.71
N PRO A 278 11.18 -5.72 13.42
CA PRO A 278 10.54 -7.03 13.41
C PRO A 278 10.13 -7.52 14.83
N GLY A 279 10.34 -6.73 15.89
CA GLY A 279 9.91 -6.97 17.26
C GLY A 279 10.96 -7.69 18.08
N GLN A 280 11.40 -7.13 19.21
CA GLN A 280 12.51 -7.69 20.01
C GLN A 280 12.31 -9.18 20.36
N GLY A 281 13.28 -10.02 19.99
CA GLY A 281 13.31 -11.44 20.34
C GLY A 281 12.31 -12.34 19.61
N THR A 282 11.56 -11.80 18.64
CA THR A 282 10.65 -12.57 17.80
C THR A 282 11.44 -13.41 16.80
N VAL A 283 11.06 -14.68 16.67
CA VAL A 283 11.57 -15.57 15.62
C VAL A 283 10.80 -15.43 14.31
N THR A 284 9.63 -14.79 14.39
CA THR A 284 8.68 -14.72 13.29
C THR A 284 8.95 -13.45 12.46
N PRO A 285 9.07 -13.57 11.14
CA PRO A 285 9.51 -12.46 10.31
C PRO A 285 8.38 -11.52 9.90
N SER A 286 8.71 -10.24 9.75
CA SER A 286 7.82 -9.20 9.21
C SER A 286 8.03 -8.92 7.73
N GLY A 287 9.19 -9.32 7.19
CA GLY A 287 9.62 -9.03 5.82
C GLY A 287 10.87 -9.82 5.41
N ALA A 288 11.39 -9.49 4.23
CA ALA A 288 12.69 -9.94 3.75
C ALA A 288 13.29 -8.97 2.73
N PHE A 289 14.61 -9.01 2.62
CA PHE A 289 15.32 -8.41 1.51
C PHE A 289 16.02 -9.48 0.67
N ARG A 290 16.31 -9.15 -0.58
CA ARG A 290 17.00 -10.03 -1.51
C ARG A 290 18.49 -9.74 -1.49
N ARG A 291 19.30 -10.67 -0.97
CA ARG A 291 20.76 -10.58 -0.90
C ARG A 291 21.41 -10.51 -2.29
N VAL A 292 22.70 -10.10 -2.29
CA VAL A 292 23.55 -10.03 -3.49
C VAL A 292 23.68 -11.40 -4.18
N ASP A 293 23.72 -12.49 -3.42
CA ASP A 293 23.76 -13.87 -3.94
C ASP A 293 22.42 -14.35 -4.54
N GLY A 294 21.38 -13.53 -4.43
CA GLY A 294 20.04 -13.79 -4.94
C GLY A 294 19.12 -14.57 -4.02
N THR A 295 19.56 -14.92 -2.81
CA THR A 295 18.72 -15.51 -1.77
C THR A 295 17.90 -14.43 -1.05
N TRP A 296 16.81 -14.85 -0.38
CA TRP A 296 16.01 -13.97 0.47
C TRP A 296 16.42 -14.15 1.93
N LEU A 297 16.76 -13.05 2.61
CA LEU A 297 16.98 -13.05 4.06
C LEU A 297 15.84 -12.34 4.77
N GLN A 298 15.27 -13.03 5.76
CA GLN A 298 14.11 -12.54 6.51
C GLN A 298 14.50 -11.50 7.56
N THR A 299 13.67 -10.48 7.71
CA THR A 299 13.73 -9.54 8.84
C THR A 299 13.01 -10.16 10.04
N ARG A 300 13.80 -10.55 11.04
CA ARG A 300 13.38 -11.23 12.28
C ARG A 300 14.50 -11.12 13.31
N HIS A 301 14.31 -11.63 14.52
CA HIS A 301 15.38 -11.75 15.51
C HIS A 301 15.72 -13.22 15.84
N ASN A 302 16.82 -13.40 16.57
CA ASN A 302 17.22 -14.64 17.26
C ASN A 302 17.44 -15.90 16.42
N ILE A 303 17.29 -15.86 15.09
CA ILE A 303 17.61 -16.98 14.19
C ILE A 303 18.66 -16.54 13.18
N THR A 304 19.89 -17.03 13.33
CA THR A 304 20.99 -16.71 12.41
C THR A 304 20.87 -17.46 11.07
N PRO A 305 21.16 -16.79 9.93
CA PRO A 305 21.29 -15.34 9.80
C PRO A 305 19.92 -14.65 9.88
N PHE A 306 19.92 -13.39 10.34
CA PHE A 306 18.73 -12.53 10.37
C PHE A 306 19.08 -11.10 9.97
N ALA A 307 18.05 -10.27 9.78
CA ALA A 307 18.21 -8.85 9.57
C ALA A 307 17.18 -7.99 10.31
N GLY A 308 17.50 -6.70 10.40
CA GLY A 308 16.50 -5.64 10.58
C GLY A 308 17.18 -4.29 10.59
N PHE A 309 16.57 -3.30 11.25
CA PHE A 309 16.95 -1.91 11.03
C PHE A 309 17.48 -1.23 12.28
N TRP A 310 18.70 -0.70 12.21
CA TRP A 310 19.13 0.28 13.19
C TRP A 310 18.41 1.62 12.95
N PRO A 311 17.98 2.35 14.01
CA PRO A 311 18.24 2.09 15.43
C PRO A 311 17.22 1.19 16.16
N HIS A 312 16.06 0.85 15.57
CA HIS A 312 14.99 0.12 16.27
C HIS A 312 15.34 -1.33 16.64
N ASN A 313 15.93 -2.08 15.71
CA ASN A 313 16.39 -3.45 15.92
C ASN A 313 17.80 -3.49 16.49
N GLN A 314 17.94 -3.30 17.80
CA GLN A 314 19.08 -3.83 18.54
C GLN A 314 18.64 -4.33 19.91
N LEU A 315 18.89 -5.61 20.18
CA LEU A 315 18.48 -6.38 21.37
C LEU A 315 18.88 -5.79 22.74
N THR A 316 19.51 -4.62 22.83
CA THR A 316 19.77 -3.92 24.11
C THR A 316 20.42 -2.53 24.00
N GLN A 317 20.73 -1.99 22.80
CA GLN A 317 21.48 -0.73 22.72
C GLN A 317 20.84 0.28 21.78
N GLY A 318 20.76 0.04 20.46
CA GLY A 318 20.16 0.96 19.47
C GLY A 318 18.84 1.62 19.89
N ARG A 319 17.85 0.82 20.33
CA ARG A 319 16.56 1.33 20.81
C ARG A 319 16.69 2.20 22.07
N ASP A 320 17.63 1.87 22.96
CA ASP A 320 17.88 2.65 24.18
C ASP A 320 18.48 4.02 23.87
N TRP A 321 19.17 4.19 22.73
CA TRP A 321 19.60 5.53 22.28
C TRP A 321 18.39 6.40 21.94
N LEU A 322 17.43 5.88 21.16
CA LEU A 322 16.21 6.62 20.84
C LEU A 322 15.42 7.04 22.09
N LEU A 323 15.40 6.20 23.14
CA LEU A 323 14.73 6.53 24.40
C LEU A 323 15.31 7.77 25.09
N ASN A 324 16.60 8.03 24.90
CA ASN A 324 17.34 9.10 25.57
C ASN A 324 17.55 10.35 24.70
N LEU A 325 17.02 10.35 23.47
CA LEU A 325 17.07 11.49 22.56
C LEU A 325 15.78 12.30 22.66
N GLU A 326 15.93 13.62 22.52
CA GLU A 326 14.85 14.59 22.56
C GLU A 326 14.98 15.52 21.33
N ASP A 327 14.06 16.46 21.19
CA ASP A 327 14.14 17.51 20.19
C ASP A 327 15.21 18.56 20.57
N ASN A 328 15.58 19.41 19.61
CA ASN A 328 16.38 20.60 19.85
C ASN A 328 15.58 21.86 19.45
N GLY A 329 14.61 22.23 20.29
CA GLY A 329 13.73 23.37 20.02
C GLY A 329 12.78 23.10 18.86
N ASP A 330 12.00 22.01 18.97
CA ASP A 330 11.06 21.46 17.99
C ASP A 330 11.71 20.89 16.72
N VAL A 331 13.04 20.82 16.68
CA VAL A 331 13.79 20.16 15.60
C VAL A 331 14.21 18.76 16.05
N TYR A 332 13.58 17.75 15.46
CA TYR A 332 13.83 16.35 15.77
C TYR A 332 15.01 15.79 14.97
N PRO A 333 15.94 15.04 15.60
CA PRO A 333 16.99 14.35 14.87
C PRO A 333 16.38 13.22 14.02
N LEU A 334 16.75 13.18 12.75
CA LEU A 334 16.33 12.13 11.81
C LEU A 334 17.48 11.13 11.62
N PHE A 335 17.18 9.85 11.83
CA PHE A 335 18.14 8.77 11.63
C PHE A 335 17.72 7.89 10.45
N PRO A 336 18.64 7.57 9.53
CA PRO A 336 18.35 6.59 8.50
C PRO A 336 18.07 5.22 9.13
N MET A 337 17.02 4.56 8.66
CA MET A 337 16.73 3.17 9.03
C MET A 337 17.69 2.25 8.26
N ASN A 338 18.82 1.92 8.89
CA ASN A 338 19.89 1.17 8.25
C ASN A 338 19.59 -0.33 8.29
N LEU A 339 19.50 -0.96 7.13
CA LEU A 339 19.39 -2.41 7.00
C LEU A 339 20.70 -3.06 7.42
N MET A 340 20.62 -3.88 8.45
CA MET A 340 21.74 -4.63 9.01
C MET A 340 21.47 -6.13 8.87
N GLU A 341 22.45 -6.85 8.35
CA GLU A 341 22.50 -8.31 8.35
C GLU A 341 23.37 -8.79 9.52
N HIS A 342 22.88 -9.79 10.26
CA HIS A 342 23.53 -10.37 11.41
C HIS A 342 23.91 -11.81 11.12
N ASN A 343 25.23 -12.08 11.08
CA ASN A 343 25.80 -13.38 10.72
C ASN A 343 26.07 -14.30 11.92
N SER A 344 25.88 -13.80 13.14
CA SER A 344 25.94 -14.59 14.35
C SER A 344 24.77 -14.27 15.28
N SER A 345 24.44 -15.18 16.19
CA SER A 345 23.41 -14.95 17.22
C SER A 345 23.89 -13.95 18.28
N SER A 346 25.19 -13.61 18.27
CA SER A 346 25.79 -12.56 19.07
C SER A 346 25.68 -11.22 18.33
N VAL A 347 24.72 -10.41 18.78
CA VAL A 347 24.35 -9.07 18.26
C VAL A 347 25.48 -8.02 18.37
N ARG A 348 26.71 -8.41 18.69
CA ARG A 348 27.79 -7.49 19.07
C ARG A 348 29.03 -7.55 18.20
N ILE A 349 29.12 -8.48 17.24
CA ILE A 349 30.42 -8.84 16.66
C ILE A 349 30.43 -8.79 15.13
N ASP A 350 29.36 -9.22 14.44
CA ASP A 350 29.40 -9.39 12.96
C ASP A 350 28.18 -8.80 12.27
N HIS A 351 28.25 -7.52 11.88
CA HIS A 351 27.16 -6.83 11.18
C HIS A 351 27.61 -6.34 9.82
N ASP A 352 26.87 -6.74 8.78
CA ASP A 352 26.98 -6.11 7.46
C ASP A 352 25.91 -5.03 7.36
N VAL A 353 26.34 -3.78 7.18
CA VAL A 353 25.42 -2.66 6.95
C VAL A 353 25.24 -2.50 5.45
N LEU A 354 24.04 -2.82 4.96
CA LEU A 354 23.79 -2.97 3.53
C LEU A 354 23.29 -1.69 2.87
N GLY A 355 22.62 -0.82 3.62
CA GLY A 355 21.96 0.36 3.08
C GLY A 355 20.91 0.91 4.04
N TYR A 356 20.02 1.77 3.55
CA TYR A 356 18.91 2.33 4.32
C TYR A 356 17.62 2.44 3.51
N LEU A 357 16.48 2.52 4.22
CA LEU A 357 15.17 2.69 3.58
C LEU A 357 15.00 4.10 3.02
N ASP A 358 14.42 4.21 1.82
CA ASP A 358 14.05 5.50 1.23
C ASP A 358 12.68 5.95 1.75
N GLY A 359 12.58 7.19 2.22
CA GLY A 359 11.33 7.80 2.67
C GLY A 359 10.83 7.39 4.06
N ALA A 360 11.56 6.54 4.77
CA ALA A 360 11.28 6.18 6.16
C ALA A 360 12.51 6.45 7.04
N VAL A 361 12.33 7.19 8.13
CA VAL A 361 13.40 7.55 9.06
C VAL A 361 12.98 7.24 10.50
N ALA A 362 13.97 6.89 11.32
CA ALA A 362 13.78 6.76 12.76
C ALA A 362 13.88 8.12 13.44
N ILE A 363 13.03 8.36 14.43
CA ILE A 363 12.97 9.61 15.20
C ILE A 363 12.73 9.30 16.67
N PRO A 364 13.18 10.16 17.61
CA PRO A 364 12.75 10.06 18.99
C PRO A 364 11.31 10.55 19.14
N GLY A 365 10.48 9.81 19.86
CA GLY A 365 9.08 10.13 20.15
C GLY A 365 8.86 11.11 21.30
N PHE A 366 9.87 11.91 21.68
CA PHE A 366 9.74 12.85 22.80
C PHE A 366 8.77 13.99 22.45
N GLY A 367 7.66 14.10 23.19
CA GLY A 367 6.66 15.14 22.96
C GLY A 367 5.85 14.96 21.67
N LEU A 368 5.98 13.82 20.99
CA LEU A 368 5.27 13.52 19.75
C LEU A 368 4.09 12.59 19.98
N ALA A 369 3.03 12.81 19.20
CA ALA A 369 1.95 11.88 18.96
C ALA A 369 2.01 11.36 17.52
N SER A 370 1.39 10.20 17.27
CA SER A 370 1.21 9.72 15.91
C SER A 370 0.35 10.72 15.12
N GLU A 371 0.66 10.88 13.84
CA GLU A 371 0.11 11.85 12.90
C GLU A 371 0.61 13.29 13.05
N ASP A 372 1.44 13.59 14.05
CA ASP A 372 2.15 14.87 14.11
C ASP A 372 2.98 15.08 12.85
N THR A 373 3.14 16.34 12.47
CA THR A 373 3.95 16.73 11.32
C THR A 373 5.19 17.46 11.81
N ILE A 374 6.36 17.00 11.36
CA ILE A 374 7.65 17.65 11.65
C ILE A 374 8.29 18.15 10.35
N THR A 375 9.08 19.22 10.45
CA THR A 375 9.83 19.78 9.32
C THR A 375 11.30 19.86 9.67
N VAL A 376 12.15 19.25 8.84
CA VAL A 376 13.62 19.26 9.03
C VAL A 376 14.28 19.51 7.68
N GLY A 377 15.15 20.52 7.60
CA GLY A 377 15.89 20.83 6.37
C GLY A 377 15.03 21.21 5.16
N GLY A 378 13.75 21.57 5.37
CA GLY A 378 12.77 21.87 4.32
C GLY A 378 11.88 20.70 3.93
N ASP A 379 12.25 19.48 4.31
CA ASP A 379 11.44 18.28 4.12
C ASP A 379 10.38 18.16 5.21
N THR A 380 9.19 17.67 4.85
CA THR A 380 8.08 17.45 5.80
C THR A 380 7.86 15.96 6.02
N TYR A 381 7.64 15.57 7.26
CA TYR A 381 7.42 14.17 7.65
C TYR A 381 6.15 14.01 8.48
N THR A 382 5.46 12.90 8.27
CA THR A 382 4.38 12.43 9.15
C THR A 382 4.95 11.45 10.17
N VAL A 383 4.76 11.74 11.46
CA VAL A 383 5.15 10.87 12.56
C VAL A 383 4.15 9.72 12.68
N LEU A 384 4.63 8.49 12.79
CA LEU A 384 3.79 7.30 12.93
C LEU A 384 4.37 6.38 14.00
N GLN A 385 3.49 5.78 14.79
CA GLN A 385 3.89 4.86 15.86
C GLN A 385 3.98 3.40 15.38
N ASN A 386 4.72 2.55 16.11
CA ASN A 386 4.86 1.13 15.85
C ASN A 386 3.63 0.36 16.36
N VAL A 387 2.63 0.21 15.48
CA VAL A 387 1.37 -0.48 15.78
C VAL A 387 0.64 0.15 16.97
N GLN A 388 0.63 -0.49 18.14
CA GLN A 388 0.00 0.01 19.37
C GLN A 388 0.97 0.74 20.32
N ARG A 389 2.27 0.77 20.03
CA ARG A 389 3.31 1.21 20.97
C ARG A 389 3.51 2.73 20.88
N THR A 390 3.67 3.37 22.03
CA THR A 390 3.78 4.84 22.16
C THR A 390 4.96 5.28 23.01
N GLY A 391 5.91 4.38 23.30
CA GLY A 391 7.15 4.74 23.95
C GLY A 391 8.03 5.62 23.07
N ARG A 392 9.01 6.32 23.68
CA ARG A 392 9.88 7.27 22.97
C ARG A 392 10.70 6.66 21.83
N ALA A 393 10.86 5.33 21.78
CA ALA A 393 11.58 4.64 20.72
C ALA A 393 10.66 3.92 19.71
N ASP A 394 9.34 4.07 19.87
CA ASP A 394 8.35 3.35 19.07
C ASP A 394 7.84 4.15 17.87
N PHE A 395 8.51 5.25 17.52
CA PHE A 395 8.09 6.13 16.42
C PHE A 395 9.04 6.06 15.23
N TRP A 396 8.49 6.37 14.07
CA TRP A 396 9.20 6.63 12.83
C TRP A 396 8.52 7.79 12.09
N ALA A 397 9.19 8.33 11.08
CA ALA A 397 8.64 9.39 10.24
C ALA A 397 8.63 8.96 8.78
N LEU A 398 7.48 9.16 8.14
CA LEU A 398 7.28 9.00 6.70
C LEU A 398 7.51 10.33 6.01
N LYS A 399 8.38 10.38 5.00
CA LYS A 399 8.61 11.60 4.21
C LYS A 399 7.40 11.90 3.31
N ASN A 400 6.90 13.14 3.38
CA ASN A 400 5.74 13.63 2.62
C ASN A 400 6.16 14.37 1.34
N ALA A 401 7.12 15.28 1.46
CA ALA A 401 7.62 16.16 0.40
C ALA A 401 9.10 16.44 0.63
#